data_AF-A0A9P0KGS6-F1
#
_entry.id   AF-A0A9P0KGS6-F1
#
_cell.length_a   1.000
_cell.length_b   1.000
_cell.length_c   1.000
_cell.angle_alpha   90.00
_cell.angle_beta   90.00
_cell.angle_gamma   90.00
#
_symmetry.space_group_name_H-M   'P 1'
#
loop_
_entity.id
_entity.type
_entity.pdbx_description
1 polymer ?
#
loop_
_entity_poly.entity_id
_entity_poly.type
_entity_poly.pdbx_seq_one_letter_code
_entity_poly.pdbx_strand_id
1 'polypeptide(L)'
;MGQQVISNPLGHSSELSESEPEEPESDQKIPPPRKQKRVPHSALSPLHVNKQVVVEPQYMPQQNYYPNDGLNHFLIAQNTELKMHLANISAKIDNLSIGSNQSNYKNSEEESLKSKIRTLELVNENLKTAWERSEKKCELFQRTSQDNKDSIKKVEELEENVKRLSLELENAKKHELTVIEDLQNEITTQEDIINNQKARIQDLEDTCEKFLQKQTNTEELEATISSLKKEIELQTEKTNVNVSKSNMDEVKLANMVKQHMNNMFQSLINNFQEDTMYYSSDIQTKIAKELKKATFKIIDDYKHFVDDEGE
;
A
#
# COMPACT_ATOMS: atom_id res chain seq x y z
N MET A 1 21.29 46.00 -11.96
CA MET A 1 19.82 46.17 -11.84
C MET A 1 19.27 44.76 -11.66
N GLY A 2 19.09 44.26 -10.44
CA GLY A 2 17.95 44.55 -9.54
C GLY A 2 16.71 43.83 -10.09
N GLN A 3 15.97 42.94 -9.41
CA GLN A 3 15.87 42.63 -7.98
C GLN A 3 15.09 41.28 -7.83
N GLN A 4 15.10 40.76 -6.60
CA GLN A 4 14.65 39.46 -6.07
C GLN A 4 13.11 39.27 -5.99
N VAL A 5 12.52 38.06 -6.11
CA VAL A 5 12.28 36.89 -5.20
C VAL A 5 11.17 37.06 -4.12
N ILE A 6 10.40 35.97 -3.91
CA ILE A 6 9.68 35.46 -2.68
C ILE A 6 8.18 35.87 -2.56
N SER A 7 7.19 35.08 -2.09
CA SER A 7 6.88 33.65 -1.86
C SER A 7 5.41 33.53 -1.36
N ASN A 8 4.87 32.29 -1.32
CA ASN A 8 3.56 31.79 -0.83
C ASN A 8 3.06 32.35 0.55
N PRO A 9 1.84 31.98 1.00
CA PRO A 9 1.76 30.79 1.88
C PRO A 9 0.49 29.92 1.81
N LEU A 10 0.70 28.69 2.33
CA LEU A 10 -0.17 27.67 2.94
C LEU A 10 -1.65 27.99 3.24
N GLY A 11 -2.49 26.97 3.03
CA GLY A 11 -3.75 26.76 3.74
C GLY A 11 -4.09 25.26 3.83
N HIS A 12 -4.05 24.73 5.05
CA HIS A 12 -4.44 23.37 5.44
C HIS A 12 -5.95 23.13 5.37
N SER A 13 -6.38 21.89 5.09
CA SER A 13 -7.53 21.11 5.65
C SER A 13 -7.60 19.79 4.86
N SER A 14 -7.22 18.63 5.39
CA SER A 14 -8.09 17.72 6.14
C SER A 14 -9.54 17.73 5.68
N GLU A 15 -9.93 16.70 4.93
CA GLU A 15 -11.16 15.94 5.21
C GLU A 15 -11.07 14.57 4.54
N LEU A 16 -11.24 13.55 5.38
CA LEU A 16 -11.39 12.15 5.04
C LEU A 16 -12.70 11.98 4.27
N SER A 17 -12.68 11.29 3.13
CA SER A 17 -13.91 10.81 2.49
C SER A 17 -13.79 9.31 2.28
N GLU A 18 -14.32 8.61 3.27
CA GLU A 18 -14.65 7.20 3.30
C GLU A 18 -15.95 7.03 2.50
N SER A 19 -15.90 6.32 1.38
CA SER A 19 -17.09 5.94 0.62
C SER A 19 -17.11 4.43 0.46
N GLU A 20 -17.91 3.80 1.31
CA GLU A 20 -18.38 2.42 1.18
C GLU A 20 -19.07 2.22 -0.19
N PRO A 21 -18.93 1.04 -0.81
CA PRO A 21 -19.84 0.63 -1.87
C PRO A 21 -21.08 -0.04 -1.27
N GLU A 22 -22.24 0.61 -1.42
CA GLU A 22 -23.57 0.02 -1.23
C GLU A 22 -23.78 -1.16 -2.21
N GLU A 23 -24.17 -2.32 -1.68
CA GLU A 23 -24.74 -3.42 -2.44
C GLU A 23 -26.17 -3.08 -2.91
N PRO A 24 -26.54 -3.32 -4.18
CA PRO A 24 -27.94 -3.34 -4.55
C PRO A 24 -28.54 -4.74 -4.31
N GLU A 25 -29.37 -4.86 -3.25
CA GLU A 25 -30.38 -5.91 -3.14
C GLU A 25 -31.34 -5.83 -4.33
N SER A 26 -31.28 -6.78 -5.26
CA SER A 26 -32.32 -6.97 -6.28
C SER A 26 -33.19 -8.17 -5.93
N ASP A 27 -34.32 -7.87 -5.31
CA ASP A 27 -35.39 -8.79 -4.94
C ASP A 27 -36.20 -9.20 -6.20
N GLN A 28 -35.77 -10.25 -6.91
CA GLN A 28 -36.50 -10.80 -8.05
C GLN A 28 -37.45 -11.94 -7.63
N LYS A 29 -38.72 -11.58 -7.42
CA LYS A 29 -39.85 -12.52 -7.33
C LYS A 29 -40.09 -13.20 -8.69
N ILE A 30 -39.83 -14.50 -8.74
CA ILE A 30 -40.22 -15.39 -9.85
C ILE A 30 -41.72 -15.75 -9.69
N PRO A 31 -42.59 -15.57 -10.71
CA PRO A 31 -43.93 -16.14 -10.69
C PRO A 31 -43.93 -17.60 -11.22
N PRO A 32 -44.77 -18.50 -10.69
CA PRO A 32 -44.73 -19.91 -11.07
C PRO A 32 -45.52 -20.19 -12.37
N PRO A 33 -45.21 -21.29 -13.09
CA PRO A 33 -45.85 -21.62 -14.36
C PRO A 33 -47.26 -22.23 -14.16
N ARG A 34 -48.21 -21.78 -14.98
CA ARG A 34 -49.58 -22.32 -15.06
C ARG A 34 -49.58 -23.73 -15.64
N LYS A 35 -50.18 -24.68 -14.89
CA LYS A 35 -50.49 -26.04 -15.32
C LYS A 35 -51.55 -26.04 -16.43
N GLN A 36 -51.28 -26.69 -17.55
CA GLN A 36 -52.28 -27.00 -18.58
C GLN A 36 -53.20 -28.12 -18.11
N LYS A 37 -54.51 -27.87 -18.16
CA LYS A 37 -55.58 -28.83 -17.83
C LYS A 37 -56.07 -29.47 -19.13
N ARG A 38 -55.90 -30.79 -19.27
CA ARG A 38 -56.58 -31.60 -20.30
C ARG A 38 -58.09 -31.58 -20.06
N VAL A 39 -58.87 -31.45 -21.12
CA VAL A 39 -60.29 -31.84 -21.16
C VAL A 39 -60.51 -32.65 -22.43
N PRO A 40 -61.03 -33.89 -22.35
CA PRO A 40 -61.50 -34.64 -23.50
C PRO A 40 -63.00 -34.43 -23.68
N HIS A 41 -63.44 -34.16 -24.92
CA HIS A 41 -64.85 -34.28 -25.27
C HIS A 41 -64.99 -35.22 -26.47
N SER A 42 -65.31 -36.47 -26.15
CA SER A 42 -66.17 -37.30 -26.99
C SER A 42 -67.59 -36.78 -26.84
N ALA A 43 -68.26 -36.48 -27.95
CA ALA A 43 -69.72 -36.34 -27.98
C ALA A 43 -70.26 -37.06 -29.20
N LEU A 44 -71.15 -38.00 -28.90
CA LEU A 44 -71.97 -38.83 -29.77
C LEU A 44 -72.97 -37.96 -30.56
N SER A 45 -73.29 -38.40 -31.78
CA SER A 45 -74.66 -38.80 -32.15
C SER A 45 -74.77 -39.17 -33.64
N PRO A 46 -75.48 -40.26 -33.95
CA PRO A 46 -76.47 -40.23 -35.03
C PRO A 46 -77.85 -40.57 -34.46
N LEU A 47 -78.83 -39.73 -34.74
CA LEU A 47 -80.23 -39.93 -34.37
C LEU A 47 -81.11 -39.37 -35.49
N HIS A 48 -81.69 -40.25 -36.30
CA HIS A 48 -82.91 -40.07 -37.10
C HIS A 48 -83.43 -41.50 -37.36
N VAL A 49 -84.30 -42.03 -36.51
CA VAL A 49 -85.78 -41.93 -36.55
C VAL A 49 -86.40 -42.74 -37.69
N ASN A 50 -86.82 -43.96 -37.28
CA ASN A 50 -88.02 -44.69 -37.66
C ASN A 50 -88.78 -44.28 -38.93
N LYS A 51 -88.87 -45.23 -39.86
CA LYS A 51 -90.17 -45.65 -40.40
C LYS A 51 -90.30 -47.17 -40.33
N GLN A 52 -91.25 -47.59 -39.49
CA GLN A 52 -91.84 -48.92 -39.49
C GLN A 52 -92.26 -49.29 -40.91
N VAL A 53 -91.80 -50.43 -41.40
CA VAL A 53 -92.55 -51.18 -42.41
C VAL A 53 -93.10 -52.40 -41.70
N VAL A 54 -94.43 -52.45 -41.73
CA VAL A 54 -95.30 -53.47 -41.17
C VAL A 54 -94.83 -54.85 -41.62
N VAL A 55 -94.47 -55.69 -40.66
CA VAL A 55 -94.23 -57.12 -40.86
C VAL A 55 -95.60 -57.77 -41.00
N GLU A 56 -95.92 -58.25 -42.19
CA GLU A 56 -97.06 -59.14 -42.42
C GLU A 56 -96.68 -60.56 -41.92
N PRO A 57 -97.43 -61.16 -40.99
CA PRO A 57 -97.08 -62.44 -40.40
C PRO A 57 -97.59 -63.58 -41.30
N GLN A 58 -96.71 -64.16 -42.12
CA GLN A 58 -97.03 -65.39 -42.84
C GLN A 58 -96.27 -66.59 -42.29
N TYR A 59 -97.04 -67.43 -41.60
CA TYR A 59 -96.89 -68.88 -41.46
C TYR A 59 -95.53 -69.39 -40.97
N MET A 60 -95.42 -69.47 -39.64
CA MET A 60 -94.63 -70.51 -38.98
C MET A 60 -95.33 -71.87 -39.14
N PRO A 61 -94.68 -72.92 -39.66
CA PRO A 61 -95.08 -74.29 -39.34
C PRO A 61 -94.55 -74.63 -37.93
N GLN A 62 -95.42 -75.19 -37.10
CA GLN A 62 -95.03 -75.66 -35.78
C GLN A 62 -94.03 -76.83 -35.85
N GLN A 63 -92.98 -76.66 -35.06
CA GLN A 63 -92.23 -77.65 -34.29
C GLN A 63 -92.26 -79.11 -34.75
N ASN A 64 -91.11 -79.57 -35.24
CA ASN A 64 -90.61 -80.89 -34.86
C ASN A 64 -89.40 -80.69 -33.93
N TYR A 65 -89.57 -81.15 -32.70
CA TYR A 65 -88.52 -81.26 -31.69
C TYR A 65 -87.49 -82.33 -32.09
N TYR A 66 -86.24 -82.12 -31.67
CA TYR A 66 -85.03 -82.99 -31.67
C TYR A 66 -84.06 -82.90 -32.86
N PRO A 67 -82.75 -83.08 -32.60
CA PRO A 67 -81.88 -82.38 -31.67
C PRO A 67 -80.87 -81.50 -32.46
N ASN A 68 -80.04 -80.80 -31.71
CA ASN A 68 -78.99 -79.87 -32.10
C ASN A 68 -78.01 -80.38 -33.19
N ASP A 69 -78.41 -80.43 -34.46
CA ASP A 69 -77.51 -80.67 -35.59
C ASP A 69 -77.01 -79.32 -36.12
N GLY A 70 -75.71 -79.05 -35.92
CA GLY A 70 -75.04 -77.83 -36.38
C GLY A 70 -75.24 -77.57 -37.88
N LEU A 71 -75.51 -78.60 -38.67
CA LEU A 71 -75.82 -78.47 -40.10
C LEU A 71 -77.14 -77.73 -40.35
N ASN A 72 -78.20 -78.00 -39.58
CA ASN A 72 -79.50 -77.37 -39.82
C ASN A 72 -79.49 -75.90 -39.38
N HIS A 73 -78.79 -75.60 -38.26
CA HIS A 73 -78.54 -74.21 -37.86
C HIS A 73 -77.65 -73.48 -38.86
N PHE A 74 -76.62 -74.13 -39.39
CA PHE A 74 -75.77 -73.58 -40.44
C PHE A 74 -76.56 -73.28 -41.72
N LEU A 75 -77.44 -74.19 -42.16
CA LEU A 75 -78.27 -73.98 -43.34
C LEU A 75 -79.27 -72.84 -43.14
N ILE A 76 -79.89 -72.73 -41.96
CA ILE A 76 -80.78 -71.61 -41.64
C ILE A 76 -79.99 -70.30 -41.62
N ALA A 77 -78.80 -70.27 -41.00
CA ALA A 77 -77.94 -69.09 -40.95
C ALA A 77 -77.44 -68.66 -42.34
N GLN A 78 -76.99 -69.60 -43.18
CA GLN A 78 -76.64 -69.29 -44.57
C GLN A 78 -77.84 -68.79 -45.36
N ASN A 79 -79.02 -69.36 -45.17
CA ASN A 79 -80.22 -68.94 -45.90
C ASN A 79 -80.66 -67.53 -45.48
N THR A 80 -80.57 -67.18 -44.20
CA THR A 80 -80.85 -65.82 -43.72
C THR A 80 -79.79 -64.83 -44.18
N GLU A 81 -78.51 -65.19 -44.18
CA GLU A 81 -77.42 -64.39 -44.72
C GLU A 81 -77.61 -64.13 -46.23
N LEU A 82 -77.93 -65.18 -47.01
CA LEU A 82 -78.22 -65.06 -48.43
C LEU A 82 -79.45 -64.18 -48.70
N LYS A 83 -80.53 -64.33 -47.93
CA LYS A 83 -81.72 -63.47 -48.03
C LYS A 83 -81.38 -62.02 -47.70
N MET A 84 -80.54 -61.79 -46.70
CA MET A 84 -80.08 -60.44 -46.33
C MET A 84 -79.21 -59.84 -47.43
N HIS A 85 -78.33 -60.62 -48.05
CA HIS A 85 -77.55 -60.19 -49.20
C HIS A 85 -78.42 -59.91 -50.41
N LEU A 86 -79.42 -60.74 -50.70
CA LEU A 86 -80.40 -60.52 -51.77
C LEU A 86 -81.22 -59.24 -51.53
N ALA A 87 -81.65 -59.00 -50.29
CA ALA A 87 -82.35 -57.77 -49.92
C ALA A 87 -81.43 -56.54 -50.07
N ASN A 88 -80.16 -56.64 -49.67
CA ASN A 88 -79.18 -55.57 -49.84
C ASN A 88 -78.84 -55.31 -51.32
N ILE A 89 -78.74 -56.36 -52.14
CA ILE A 89 -78.54 -56.24 -53.59
C ILE A 89 -79.77 -55.61 -54.23
N SER A 90 -80.97 -56.07 -53.87
CA SER A 90 -82.24 -55.51 -54.38
C SER A 90 -82.39 -54.04 -54.00
N ALA A 91 -82.13 -53.69 -52.73
CA ALA A 91 -82.12 -52.29 -52.29
C ALA A 91 -81.07 -51.44 -53.02
N LYS A 92 -79.88 -52.00 -53.31
CA LYS A 92 -78.87 -51.30 -54.15
C LYS A 92 -79.34 -51.13 -55.59
N ILE A 93 -79.97 -52.14 -56.18
CA ILE A 93 -80.52 -52.08 -57.53
C ILE A 93 -81.67 -51.07 -57.60
N ASP A 94 -82.56 -51.06 -56.61
CA ASP A 94 -83.64 -50.09 -56.51
C ASP A 94 -83.10 -48.67 -56.34
N ASN A 95 -82.07 -48.46 -55.51
CA ASN A 95 -81.39 -47.17 -55.40
C ASN A 95 -80.72 -46.72 -56.71
N LEU A 96 -80.19 -47.66 -57.50
CA LEU A 96 -79.62 -47.38 -58.83
C LEU A 96 -80.72 -47.10 -59.88
N SER A 97 -81.85 -47.80 -59.81
CA SER A 97 -83.02 -47.61 -60.68
C SER A 97 -83.79 -46.31 -60.39
N ILE A 98 -83.85 -45.89 -59.13
CA ILE A 98 -84.40 -44.59 -58.71
C ILE A 98 -83.46 -43.45 -59.15
N GLY A 99 -82.16 -43.71 -59.24
CA GLY A 99 -81.18 -42.79 -59.82
C GLY A 99 -81.20 -42.66 -61.35
N SER A 100 -81.76 -43.65 -62.07
CA SER A 100 -81.70 -43.69 -63.55
C SER A 100 -82.98 -43.20 -64.26
N ASN A 101 -84.09 -43.00 -63.54
CA ASN A 101 -85.38 -42.63 -64.12
C ASN A 101 -86.01 -41.37 -63.51
N GLN A 102 -85.27 -40.29 -63.28
CA GLN A 102 -85.86 -38.95 -63.12
C GLN A 102 -84.97 -37.86 -63.70
N SER A 103 -85.62 -36.91 -64.37
CA SER A 103 -85.13 -35.70 -65.04
C SER A 103 -84.42 -34.69 -64.14
N ASN A 104 -83.47 -35.12 -63.29
CA ASN A 104 -82.74 -34.29 -62.33
C ASN A 104 -81.24 -34.13 -62.62
N TYR A 105 -80.78 -34.57 -63.80
CA TYR A 105 -79.37 -34.45 -64.20
C TYR A 105 -78.85 -33.00 -64.19
N LYS A 106 -79.71 -31.98 -64.35
CA LYS A 106 -79.29 -30.57 -64.22
C LYS A 106 -79.14 -30.09 -62.77
N ASN A 107 -79.95 -30.59 -61.82
CA ASN A 107 -79.94 -30.11 -60.43
C ASN A 107 -78.85 -30.79 -59.57
N SER A 108 -78.54 -32.08 -59.84
CA SER A 108 -77.50 -32.83 -59.11
C SER A 108 -76.09 -32.29 -59.38
N GLU A 109 -75.81 -31.91 -60.63
CA GLU A 109 -74.54 -31.31 -61.01
C GLU A 109 -74.40 -29.88 -60.44
N GLU A 110 -75.49 -29.10 -60.43
CA GLU A 110 -75.52 -27.76 -59.84
C GLU A 110 -75.30 -27.77 -58.32
N GLU A 111 -75.90 -28.72 -57.60
CA GLU A 111 -75.71 -28.86 -56.15
C GLU A 111 -74.30 -29.33 -55.77
N SER A 112 -73.74 -30.27 -56.56
CA SER A 112 -72.33 -30.68 -56.47
C SER A 112 -71.37 -29.50 -56.73
N LEU A 113 -71.63 -28.69 -57.75
CA LEU A 113 -70.85 -27.49 -58.07
C LEU A 113 -70.96 -26.44 -56.94
N LYS A 114 -72.15 -26.20 -56.39
CA LYS A 114 -72.34 -25.29 -55.24
C LYS A 114 -71.58 -25.74 -54.01
N SER A 115 -71.57 -27.04 -53.71
CA SER A 115 -70.79 -27.62 -52.60
C SER A 115 -69.29 -27.45 -52.83
N LYS A 116 -68.81 -27.70 -54.06
CA LYS A 116 -67.41 -27.50 -54.44
C LYS A 116 -67.00 -26.02 -54.37
N ILE A 117 -67.88 -25.11 -54.80
CA ILE A 117 -67.67 -23.65 -54.68
C ILE A 117 -67.53 -23.26 -53.20
N ARG A 118 -68.45 -23.68 -52.33
CA ARG A 118 -68.33 -23.41 -50.88
C ARG A 118 -67.04 -23.95 -50.27
N THR A 119 -66.63 -25.15 -50.68
CA THR A 119 -65.37 -25.75 -50.23
C THR A 119 -64.17 -24.92 -50.70
N LEU A 120 -64.18 -24.46 -51.94
CA LEU A 120 -63.13 -23.60 -52.50
C LEU A 120 -63.10 -22.22 -51.84
N GLU A 121 -64.27 -21.63 -51.54
CA GLU A 121 -64.38 -20.37 -50.79
C GLU A 121 -63.78 -20.51 -49.40
N LEU A 122 -64.09 -21.59 -48.67
CA LEU A 122 -63.52 -21.86 -47.35
C LEU A 122 -62.00 -22.08 -47.43
N VAL A 123 -61.52 -22.82 -48.44
CA VAL A 123 -60.08 -22.97 -48.68
C VAL A 123 -59.42 -21.62 -48.97
N ASN A 124 -60.06 -20.76 -49.75
CA ASN A 124 -59.55 -19.43 -50.06
C ASN A 124 -59.47 -18.53 -48.82
N GLU A 125 -60.52 -18.50 -47.98
CA GLU A 125 -60.49 -17.77 -46.70
C GLU A 125 -59.41 -18.29 -45.75
N ASN A 126 -59.23 -19.61 -45.67
CA ASN A 126 -58.18 -20.23 -44.86
C ASN A 126 -56.79 -19.86 -45.39
N LEU A 127 -56.58 -19.90 -46.70
CA LEU A 127 -55.31 -19.52 -47.33
C LEU A 127 -55.01 -18.03 -47.13
N LYS A 128 -56.03 -17.17 -47.28
CA LYS A 128 -55.90 -15.73 -47.01
C LYS A 128 -55.48 -15.47 -45.56
N THR A 129 -56.14 -16.12 -44.60
CA THR A 129 -55.81 -16.01 -43.18
C THR A 129 -54.40 -16.53 -42.88
N ALA A 130 -53.99 -17.64 -43.50
CA ALA A 130 -52.65 -18.19 -43.35
C ALA A 130 -51.57 -17.27 -43.95
N TRP A 131 -51.87 -16.65 -45.09
CA TRP A 131 -50.99 -15.68 -45.74
C TRP A 131 -50.81 -14.42 -44.89
N GLU A 132 -51.89 -13.81 -44.38
CA GLU A 132 -51.82 -12.64 -43.47
C GLU A 132 -51.02 -12.95 -42.19
N ARG A 133 -51.14 -14.16 -41.63
CA ARG A 133 -50.32 -14.58 -40.48
C ARG A 133 -48.84 -14.71 -40.85
N SER A 134 -48.55 -15.25 -42.03
CA SER A 134 -47.17 -15.39 -42.52
C SER A 134 -46.53 -14.05 -42.80
N GLU A 135 -47.28 -13.11 -43.38
CA GLU A 135 -46.84 -11.74 -43.65
C GLU A 135 -46.44 -11.03 -42.35
N LYS A 136 -47.32 -11.03 -41.33
CA LYS A 136 -47.00 -10.47 -40.00
C LYS A 136 -45.75 -11.09 -39.38
N LYS A 137 -45.55 -12.40 -39.57
CA LYS A 137 -44.37 -13.10 -39.06
C LYS A 137 -43.10 -12.67 -39.80
N CYS A 138 -43.16 -12.47 -41.11
CA CYS A 138 -42.05 -11.95 -41.91
C CYS A 138 -41.68 -10.52 -41.48
N GLU A 139 -42.66 -9.63 -41.29
CA GLU A 139 -42.40 -8.27 -40.80
C GLU A 139 -41.71 -8.27 -39.43
N LEU A 140 -42.16 -9.13 -38.52
CA LEU A 140 -41.54 -9.28 -37.20
C LEU A 140 -40.08 -9.75 -37.34
N PHE A 141 -39.83 -10.78 -38.15
CA PHE A 141 -38.48 -11.27 -38.39
C PHE A 141 -37.57 -10.21 -39.02
N GLN A 142 -38.10 -9.38 -39.92
CA GLN A 142 -37.34 -8.31 -40.54
C GLN A 142 -36.94 -7.24 -39.50
N ARG A 143 -37.86 -6.84 -38.61
CA ARG A 143 -37.55 -5.93 -37.50
C ARG A 143 -36.51 -6.51 -36.56
N THR A 144 -36.71 -7.73 -36.07
CA THR A 144 -35.75 -8.41 -35.19
C THR A 144 -34.38 -8.56 -35.87
N SER A 145 -34.34 -8.87 -37.16
CA SER A 145 -33.08 -8.93 -37.91
C SER A 145 -32.37 -7.58 -37.97
N GLN A 146 -33.11 -6.48 -38.06
CA GLN A 146 -32.53 -5.14 -38.06
C GLN A 146 -32.00 -4.77 -36.67
N ASP A 147 -32.78 -5.01 -35.62
CA ASP A 147 -32.36 -4.78 -34.22
C ASP A 147 -31.09 -5.58 -33.88
N ASN A 148 -31.00 -6.83 -34.36
CA ASN A 148 -29.82 -7.66 -34.19
C ASN A 148 -28.60 -7.08 -34.92
N LYS A 149 -28.75 -6.53 -36.13
CA LYS A 149 -27.64 -5.87 -36.86
C LYS A 149 -27.14 -4.65 -36.11
N ASP A 150 -28.04 -3.84 -35.57
CA ASP A 150 -27.66 -2.65 -34.82
C ASP A 150 -27.02 -3.04 -33.47
N SER A 151 -27.48 -4.12 -32.84
CA SER A 151 -26.82 -4.71 -31.66
C SER A 151 -25.41 -5.22 -31.97
N ILE A 152 -25.21 -5.88 -33.11
CA ILE A 152 -23.88 -6.36 -33.53
C ILE A 152 -22.91 -5.18 -33.70
N LYS A 153 -23.32 -4.11 -34.39
CA LYS A 153 -22.48 -2.91 -34.53
C LYS A 153 -22.09 -2.30 -33.19
N LYS A 154 -23.03 -2.24 -32.24
CA LYS A 154 -22.74 -1.74 -30.89
C LYS A 154 -21.73 -2.63 -30.16
N VAL A 155 -21.79 -3.94 -30.35
CA VAL A 155 -20.79 -4.88 -29.80
C VAL A 155 -19.43 -4.65 -30.45
N GLU A 156 -19.35 -4.48 -31.76
CA GLU A 156 -18.10 -4.17 -32.47
C GLU A 156 -17.47 -2.86 -31.96
N GLU A 157 -18.26 -1.80 -31.79
CA GLU A 157 -17.79 -0.53 -31.20
C GLU A 157 -17.26 -0.70 -29.78
N LEU A 158 -17.93 -1.51 -28.96
CA LEU A 158 -17.49 -1.81 -27.59
C LEU A 158 -16.20 -2.63 -27.59
N GLU A 159 -16.05 -3.60 -28.48
CA GLU A 159 -14.82 -4.39 -28.61
C GLU A 159 -13.63 -3.51 -29.02
N GLU A 160 -13.82 -2.56 -29.94
CA GLU A 160 -12.79 -1.59 -30.30
C GLU A 160 -12.44 -0.66 -29.14
N ASN A 161 -13.42 -0.20 -28.37
CA ASN A 161 -13.18 0.61 -27.17
C ASN A 161 -12.41 -0.18 -26.11
N VAL A 162 -12.74 -1.46 -25.88
CA VAL A 162 -12.01 -2.33 -24.95
C VAL A 162 -10.57 -2.52 -25.39
N LYS A 163 -10.31 -2.73 -26.69
CA LYS A 163 -8.94 -2.82 -27.23
C LYS A 163 -8.16 -1.53 -27.01
N ARG A 164 -8.77 -0.38 -27.27
CA ARG A 164 -8.16 0.94 -27.06
C ARG A 164 -7.80 1.18 -25.59
N LEU A 165 -8.75 0.95 -24.69
CA LEU A 165 -8.56 1.13 -23.25
C LEU A 165 -7.52 0.13 -22.69
N SER A 166 -7.48 -1.09 -23.21
CA SER A 166 -6.47 -2.08 -22.81
C SER A 166 -5.06 -1.62 -23.18
N LEU A 167 -4.90 -1.05 -24.38
CA LEU A 167 -3.63 -0.48 -24.83
C LEU A 167 -3.23 0.76 -24.01
N GLU A 168 -4.18 1.63 -23.68
CA GLU A 168 -3.95 2.80 -22.83
C GLU A 168 -3.52 2.39 -21.42
N LEU A 169 -4.18 1.38 -20.84
CA LEU A 169 -3.81 0.79 -19.54
C LEU A 169 -2.39 0.21 -19.56
N GLU A 170 -2.03 -0.52 -20.63
CA GLU A 170 -0.68 -1.08 -20.77
C GLU A 170 0.39 0.02 -20.88
N ASN A 171 0.12 1.06 -21.66
CA ASN A 171 1.01 2.21 -21.78
C ASN A 171 1.16 2.97 -20.45
N ALA A 172 0.07 3.18 -19.72
CA ALA A 172 0.09 3.83 -18.41
C ALA A 172 0.93 3.01 -17.41
N LYS A 173 0.73 1.69 -17.36
CA LYS A 173 1.54 0.79 -16.52
C LYS A 173 3.02 0.84 -16.87
N LYS A 174 3.35 0.86 -18.16
CA LYS A 174 4.74 0.96 -18.61
C LYS A 174 5.37 2.29 -18.19
N HIS A 175 4.64 3.39 -18.32
CA HIS A 175 5.10 4.71 -17.88
C HIS A 175 5.34 4.75 -16.36
N GLU A 176 4.38 4.23 -15.58
CA GLU A 176 4.49 4.15 -14.13
C GLU A 176 5.71 3.33 -13.68
N LEU A 177 5.98 2.19 -14.33
CA LEU A 177 7.17 1.38 -14.06
C LEU A 177 8.47 2.16 -14.32
N THR A 178 8.55 2.93 -15.41
CA THR A 178 9.73 3.77 -15.68
C THR A 178 9.91 4.85 -14.62
N VAL A 179 8.83 5.51 -14.18
CA VAL A 179 8.91 6.52 -13.11
C VAL A 179 9.37 5.90 -11.79
N ILE A 180 8.90 4.70 -11.46
CA ILE A 180 9.34 3.98 -10.26
C ILE A 180 10.84 3.64 -10.35
N GLU A 181 11.31 3.17 -11.50
CA GLU A 181 12.73 2.87 -11.72
C GLU A 181 13.61 4.12 -11.60
N ASP A 182 13.20 5.25 -12.18
CA ASP A 182 13.90 6.53 -12.07
C ASP A 182 13.98 7.01 -10.62
N LEU A 183 12.87 6.93 -9.86
CA LEU A 183 12.84 7.30 -8.44
C LEU A 183 13.72 6.38 -7.58
N GLN A 184 13.78 5.08 -7.88
CA GLN A 184 14.68 4.15 -7.19
C GLN A 184 16.15 4.49 -7.44
N ASN A 185 16.50 4.84 -8.69
CA ASN A 185 17.84 5.29 -9.04
C ASN A 185 18.19 6.63 -8.35
N GLU A 186 17.22 7.53 -8.19
CA GLU A 186 17.43 8.77 -7.43
C GLU A 186 17.65 8.51 -5.94
N ILE A 187 16.84 7.64 -5.33
CA ILE A 187 16.97 7.25 -3.92
C ILE A 187 18.36 6.66 -3.66
N THR A 188 18.80 5.71 -4.47
CA THR A 188 20.13 5.08 -4.32
C THR A 188 21.26 6.10 -4.45
N THR A 189 21.16 7.04 -5.41
CA THR A 189 22.12 8.14 -5.55
C THR A 189 22.14 9.04 -4.30
N GLN A 190 20.97 9.36 -3.75
CA GLN A 190 20.88 10.17 -2.53
C GLN A 190 21.43 9.42 -1.30
N GLU A 191 21.20 8.11 -1.19
CA GLU A 191 21.77 7.26 -0.14
C GLU A 191 23.31 7.26 -0.20
N ASP A 192 23.89 7.15 -1.39
CA ASP A 192 25.34 7.24 -1.58
C ASP A 192 25.89 8.60 -1.16
N ILE A 193 25.20 9.69 -1.50
CA ILE A 193 25.56 11.06 -1.07
C ILE A 193 25.52 11.17 0.46
N ILE A 194 24.46 10.66 1.10
CA ILE A 194 24.31 10.67 2.56
C ILE A 194 25.45 9.88 3.23
N ASN A 195 25.77 8.70 2.72
CA ASN A 195 26.84 7.86 3.26
C ASN A 195 28.20 8.54 3.13
N ASN A 196 28.47 9.19 2.00
CA ASN A 196 29.68 9.99 1.81
C ASN A 196 29.75 11.17 2.80
N GLN A 197 28.65 11.92 2.96
CA GLN A 197 28.58 13.03 3.89
C GLN A 197 28.76 12.58 5.34
N LYS A 198 28.17 11.45 5.74
CA LYS A 198 28.38 10.87 7.07
C LYS A 198 29.85 10.54 7.32
N ALA A 199 30.54 9.91 6.36
CA ALA A 199 31.96 9.63 6.49
C ALA A 199 32.78 10.93 6.65
N ARG A 200 32.48 11.96 5.85
CA ARG A 200 33.15 13.26 5.94
C ARG A 200 32.91 13.98 7.27
N ILE A 201 31.69 13.89 7.82
CA ILE A 201 31.37 14.45 9.13
C ILE A 201 32.18 13.73 10.20
N GLN A 202 32.24 12.40 10.17
CA GLN A 202 33.05 11.63 11.10
C GLN A 202 34.53 12.03 11.07
N ASP A 203 35.12 12.18 9.87
CA ASP A 203 36.50 12.63 9.73
C ASP A 203 36.74 14.02 10.35
N LEU A 204 35.75 14.93 10.22
CA LEU A 204 35.79 16.27 10.80
C LEU A 204 35.62 16.25 12.32
N GLU A 205 34.76 15.39 12.85
CA GLU A 205 34.57 15.18 14.29
C GLU A 205 35.86 14.65 14.92
N ASP A 206 36.47 13.62 14.32
CA ASP A 206 37.76 13.05 14.76
C ASP A 206 38.89 14.09 14.74
N THR A 207 38.90 14.99 13.75
CA THR A 207 39.90 16.08 13.70
C THR A 207 39.64 17.18 14.73
N CYS A 208 38.37 17.51 15.00
CA CYS A 208 38.01 18.43 16.07
C CYS A 208 38.40 17.88 17.44
N GLU A 209 38.16 16.60 17.71
CA GLU A 209 38.54 15.95 18.96
C GLU A 209 40.05 16.01 19.19
N LYS A 210 40.84 15.70 18.15
CA LYS A 210 42.32 15.83 18.18
C LYS A 210 42.77 17.28 18.45
N PHE A 211 42.06 18.27 17.90
CA PHE A 211 42.38 19.67 18.13
C PHE A 211 42.08 20.07 19.58
N LEU A 212 40.93 19.66 20.11
CA LEU A 212 40.53 19.90 21.49
C LEU A 212 41.54 19.30 22.47
N GLN A 213 41.99 18.06 22.22
CA GLN A 213 43.01 17.42 23.05
C GLN A 213 44.38 18.13 22.97
N LYS A 214 44.76 18.67 21.81
CA LYS A 214 45.97 19.51 21.71
C LYS A 214 45.81 20.82 22.47
N GLN A 215 44.63 21.42 22.44
CA GLN A 215 44.35 22.66 23.16
C GLN A 215 44.47 22.44 24.66
N THR A 216 43.85 21.40 25.22
CA THR A 216 43.97 21.08 26.66
C THR A 216 45.42 20.86 27.07
N ASN A 217 46.19 20.11 26.28
CA ASN A 217 47.62 19.91 26.55
C ASN A 217 48.41 21.22 26.51
N THR A 218 48.03 22.17 25.64
CA THR A 218 48.68 23.48 25.55
C THR A 218 48.35 24.33 26.77
N GLU A 219 47.10 24.32 27.23
CA GLU A 219 46.66 25.02 28.45
C GLU A 219 47.36 24.47 29.69
N GLU A 220 47.53 23.14 29.80
CA GLU A 220 48.30 22.50 30.87
C GLU A 220 49.78 22.92 30.86
N LEU A 221 50.43 22.91 29.68
CA LEU A 221 51.80 23.36 29.53
C LEU A 221 51.95 24.84 29.91
N GLU A 222 51.01 25.69 29.53
CA GLU A 222 51.02 27.12 29.85
C GLU A 222 50.83 27.38 31.35
N ALA A 223 49.97 26.59 32.02
CA ALA A 223 49.86 26.60 33.48
C ALA A 223 51.17 26.16 34.16
N THR A 224 51.83 25.12 33.63
CA THR A 224 53.10 24.62 34.15
C THR A 224 54.22 25.66 34.00
N ILE A 225 54.30 26.30 32.82
CA ILE A 225 55.24 27.41 32.56
C ILE A 225 54.98 28.57 33.52
N SER A 226 53.72 28.92 33.76
CA SER A 226 53.36 30.00 34.68
C SER A 226 53.75 29.69 36.13
N SER A 227 53.61 28.42 36.56
CA SER A 227 54.06 27.95 37.87
C SER A 227 55.58 28.04 38.00
N LEU A 228 56.32 27.50 37.02
CA LEU A 228 57.78 27.55 36.99
C LEU A 228 58.32 28.98 36.98
N LYS A 229 57.68 29.90 36.24
CA LYS A 229 58.04 31.32 36.26
C LYS A 229 57.92 31.93 37.65
N LYS A 230 56.82 31.67 38.38
CA LYS A 230 56.64 32.14 39.76
C LYS A 230 57.69 31.57 40.70
N GLU A 231 58.03 30.28 40.53
CA GLU A 231 59.05 29.64 41.37
C GLU A 231 60.45 30.21 41.11
N ILE A 232 60.81 30.46 39.85
CA ILE A 232 62.05 31.15 39.50
C ILE A 232 62.09 32.54 40.11
N GLU A 233 61.01 33.32 40.00
CA GLU A 233 60.92 34.67 40.57
C GLU A 233 61.16 34.66 42.09
N LEU A 234 60.52 33.72 42.80
CA LEU A 234 60.67 33.54 44.24
C LEU A 234 62.09 33.11 44.64
N GLN A 235 62.74 32.24 43.85
CA GLN A 235 64.15 31.87 44.09
C GLN A 235 65.11 33.03 43.80
N THR A 236 64.81 33.86 42.80
CA THR A 236 65.60 35.05 42.47
C THR A 236 65.50 36.08 43.59
N GLU A 237 64.31 36.26 44.17
CA GLU A 237 64.09 37.12 45.33
C GLU A 237 64.83 36.60 46.57
N LYS A 238 64.73 35.30 46.86
CA LYS A 238 65.48 34.66 47.96
C LYS A 238 66.99 34.81 47.83
N THR A 239 67.53 34.61 46.63
CA THR A 239 68.98 34.76 46.38
C THR A 239 69.41 36.21 46.51
N ASN A 240 68.65 37.18 46.00
CA ASN A 240 68.94 38.61 46.19
C ASN A 240 68.90 39.03 47.67
N VAL A 241 67.96 38.52 48.46
CA VAL A 241 67.90 38.77 49.91
C VAL A 241 69.11 38.17 50.62
N ASN A 242 69.53 36.95 50.26
CA ASN A 242 70.69 36.29 50.85
C ASN A 242 72.01 37.00 50.50
N VAL A 243 72.17 37.48 49.26
CA VAL A 243 73.33 38.30 48.85
C VAL A 243 73.36 39.62 49.61
N SER A 244 72.19 40.24 49.84
CA SER A 244 72.08 41.49 50.58
C SER A 244 72.43 41.32 52.07
N LYS A 245 72.04 40.20 52.69
CA LYS A 245 72.43 39.86 54.08
C LYS A 245 73.93 39.61 54.20
N SER A 246 74.48 38.74 53.36
CA SER A 246 75.93 38.44 53.34
C SER A 246 76.80 39.70 53.20
N ASN A 247 76.39 40.67 52.37
CA ASN A 247 77.12 41.93 52.22
C ASN A 247 77.01 42.83 53.47
N MET A 248 75.91 42.78 54.21
CA MET A 248 75.75 43.55 55.45
C MET A 248 76.66 43.00 56.56
N ASP A 249 76.81 41.69 56.63
CA ASP A 249 77.58 41.03 57.67
C ASP A 249 79.08 41.21 57.44
N GLU A 250 79.52 41.20 56.17
CA GLU A 250 80.90 41.52 55.79
C GLU A 250 81.28 42.98 56.12
N VAL A 251 80.37 43.94 55.88
CA VAL A 251 80.59 45.36 56.20
C VAL A 251 80.64 45.60 57.72
N LYS A 252 79.76 44.94 58.49
CA LYS A 252 79.75 45.05 59.96
C LYS A 252 81.03 44.46 60.57
N LEU A 253 81.45 43.28 60.11
CA LEU A 253 82.70 42.63 60.53
C LEU A 253 83.92 43.52 60.26
N ALA A 254 84.02 44.06 59.04
CA ALA A 254 85.11 44.95 58.66
C ALA A 254 85.17 46.21 59.55
N ASN A 255 84.01 46.80 59.87
CA ASN A 255 83.93 47.97 60.74
C ASN A 255 84.33 47.65 62.19
N MET A 256 83.90 46.51 62.73
CA MET A 256 84.29 46.04 64.06
C MET A 256 85.80 45.88 64.17
N VAL A 257 86.42 45.13 63.25
CA VAL A 257 87.89 44.93 63.20
C VAL A 257 88.61 46.28 63.14
N LYS A 258 88.16 47.18 62.26
CA LYS A 258 88.73 48.52 62.12
C LYS A 258 88.64 49.34 63.40
N GLN A 259 87.52 49.28 64.12
CA GLN A 259 87.32 49.97 65.39
C GLN A 259 88.29 49.46 66.46
N HIS A 260 88.44 48.15 66.63
CA HIS A 260 89.39 47.60 67.61
C HIS A 260 90.84 47.90 67.27
N MET A 261 91.22 47.83 65.99
CA MET A 261 92.56 48.19 65.54
C MET A 261 92.86 49.68 65.72
N ASN A 262 91.90 50.56 65.46
CA ASN A 262 92.05 51.99 65.74
C ASN A 262 92.16 52.28 67.25
N ASN A 263 91.35 51.63 68.07
CA ASN A 263 91.42 51.77 69.53
C ASN A 263 92.77 51.28 70.08
N MET A 264 93.30 50.19 69.53
CA MET A 264 94.65 49.71 69.84
C MET A 264 95.69 50.76 69.48
N PHE A 265 95.63 51.31 68.25
CA PHE A 265 96.58 52.30 67.79
C PHE A 265 96.57 53.57 68.66
N GLN A 266 95.38 54.07 69.00
CA GLN A 266 95.22 55.20 69.91
C GLN A 266 95.74 54.90 71.31
N SER A 267 95.48 53.69 71.83
CA SER A 267 96.01 53.22 73.11
C SER A 267 97.54 53.15 73.09
N LEU A 268 98.14 52.71 71.98
CA LEU A 268 99.59 52.68 71.80
C LEU A 268 100.18 54.09 71.79
N ILE A 269 99.62 55.02 71.00
CA ILE A 269 100.08 56.41 70.97
C ILE A 269 100.00 57.02 72.37
N ASN A 270 98.88 56.85 73.08
CA ASN A 270 98.71 57.40 74.43
C ASN A 270 99.70 56.84 75.46
N ASN A 271 100.26 55.64 75.21
CA ASN A 271 101.23 55.01 76.10
C ASN A 271 102.67 55.55 75.94
N PHE A 272 102.92 56.38 74.93
CA PHE A 272 104.21 56.99 74.65
C PHE A 272 104.06 58.52 74.58
N GLN A 273 104.58 59.21 75.59
CA GLN A 273 104.61 60.68 75.63
C GLN A 273 105.81 61.21 74.83
N GLU A 274 105.63 62.32 74.12
CA GLU A 274 106.74 63.06 73.52
C GLU A 274 107.73 63.49 74.65
N ASP A 275 109.03 63.41 74.39
CA ASP A 275 110.15 63.74 75.31
C ASP A 275 110.54 62.74 76.42
N THR A 276 110.09 61.47 76.34
CA THR A 276 110.55 60.39 77.23
C THR A 276 111.40 59.35 76.48
N MET A 277 112.59 59.01 77.01
CA MET A 277 113.39 57.90 76.47
C MET A 277 112.82 56.57 76.97
N TYR A 278 112.37 55.73 76.05
CA TYR A 278 111.88 54.38 76.35
C TYR A 278 112.93 53.32 75.98
N TYR A 279 113.13 52.34 76.86
CA TYR A 279 113.93 51.17 76.52
C TYR A 279 113.17 50.27 75.55
N SER A 280 113.89 49.64 74.61
CA SER A 280 113.31 48.77 73.57
C SER A 280 112.42 47.66 74.14
N SER A 281 112.80 47.08 75.28
CA SER A 281 112.00 46.07 75.98
C SER A 281 110.63 46.58 76.45
N ASP A 282 110.55 47.84 76.89
CA ASP A 282 109.31 48.43 77.39
C ASP A 282 108.37 48.81 76.25
N ILE A 283 108.93 49.30 75.14
CA ILE A 283 108.20 49.55 73.90
C ILE A 283 107.58 48.24 73.40
N GLN A 284 108.39 47.19 73.28
CA GLN A 284 107.92 45.88 72.81
C GLN A 284 106.85 45.29 73.73
N THR A 285 107.00 45.42 75.06
CA THR A 285 106.03 44.91 76.03
C THR A 285 104.70 45.65 75.95
N LYS A 286 104.73 46.99 75.86
CA LYS A 286 103.51 47.81 75.70
C LYS A 286 102.80 47.52 74.37
N ILE A 287 103.56 47.42 73.28
CA ILE A 287 103.03 47.05 71.96
C ILE A 287 102.38 45.67 72.00
N ALA A 288 103.10 44.67 72.52
CA ALA A 288 102.59 43.29 72.60
C ALA A 288 101.34 43.20 73.47
N LYS A 289 101.24 43.96 74.56
CA LYS A 289 100.09 43.95 75.46
C LYS A 289 98.83 44.52 74.80
N GLU A 290 98.93 45.67 74.13
CA GLU A 290 97.77 46.27 73.46
C GLU A 290 97.37 45.51 72.19
N LEU A 291 98.35 44.98 71.44
CA LEU A 291 98.08 44.08 70.31
C LEU A 291 97.32 42.83 70.77
N LYS A 292 97.84 42.15 71.80
CA LYS A 292 97.19 40.97 72.38
C LYS A 292 95.77 41.29 72.86
N LYS A 293 95.58 42.41 73.54
CA LYS A 293 94.27 42.86 74.04
C LYS A 293 93.28 43.16 72.90
N ALA A 294 93.72 43.82 71.83
CA ALA A 294 92.88 44.11 70.68
C ALA A 294 92.52 42.85 69.90
N THR A 295 93.48 41.93 69.71
CA THR A 295 93.24 40.65 69.05
C THR A 295 92.25 39.79 69.83
N PHE A 296 92.38 39.69 71.17
CA PHE A 296 91.40 38.94 71.97
C PHE A 296 90.01 39.57 71.92
N LYS A 297 89.90 40.90 71.94
CA LYS A 297 88.61 41.57 71.78
C LYS A 297 87.97 41.30 70.41
N ILE A 298 88.75 41.36 69.33
CA ILE A 298 88.25 41.01 67.99
C ILE A 298 87.75 39.57 67.97
N ILE A 299 88.46 38.63 68.61
CA ILE A 299 88.05 37.22 68.67
C ILE A 299 86.78 37.02 69.50
N ASP A 300 86.69 37.67 70.67
CA ASP A 300 85.52 37.53 71.56
C ASP A 300 84.29 38.20 70.94
N ASP A 301 84.43 39.41 70.40
CA ASP A 301 83.33 40.13 69.75
C ASP A 301 82.91 39.43 68.44
N TYR A 302 83.83 38.76 67.73
CA TYR A 302 83.49 37.90 66.60
C TYR A 302 82.70 36.64 67.00
N LYS A 303 83.05 36.01 68.13
CA LYS A 303 82.27 34.86 68.63
C LYS A 303 80.85 35.29 68.99
N HIS A 304 80.69 36.42 69.66
CA HIS A 304 79.37 36.98 69.96
C HIS A 304 78.60 37.36 68.69
N PHE A 305 79.28 37.86 67.65
CA PHE A 305 78.66 38.15 66.35
C PHE A 305 78.13 36.89 65.63
N VAL A 306 78.81 35.76 65.78
CA VAL A 306 78.40 34.48 65.17
C VAL A 306 77.31 33.76 66.00
N ASP A 307 77.33 33.92 67.33
CA ASP A 307 76.36 33.27 68.22
C ASP A 307 74.99 33.99 68.27
N ASP A 308 74.93 35.32 68.06
CA ASP A 308 73.66 36.09 67.96
C ASP A 308 72.88 35.80 66.65
N GLU A 309 73.49 35.12 65.67
CA GLU A 309 72.84 34.70 64.41
C GLU A 309 72.35 33.23 64.45
N GLY A 310 72.41 32.58 65.63
CA GLY A 310 72.07 31.17 65.85
C GLY A 310 70.68 30.86 66.45
N GLU A 311 69.83 31.86 66.74
CA GLU A 311 68.42 31.70 67.16
C GLU A 311 67.42 32.13 66.09
#